data_AF-A0A383VNF2-F1
#
_entry.id   AF-A0A383VNF2-F1
#
_cell.length_a   1.000
_cell.length_b   1.000
_cell.length_c   1.000
_cell.angle_alpha   90.00
_cell.angle_beta   90.00
_cell.angle_gamma   90.00
#
_symmetry.space_group_name_H-M   'P 1'
#
loop_
_entity.id
_entity.type
_entity.pdbx_description
1 polymer ?
#
loop_
_entity_poly.entity_id
_entity_poly.type
_entity_poly.pdbx_seq_one_letter_code
_entity_poly.pdbx_strand_id
1 'polypeptide(L)'
;MTQQQQQQQQHQEQHQEQHLAECLQLSKTGSGRLQLIDSGELEALCVLASSVLPSWETNSSHIGGHGSAAPAQQALMLLRVLRNACAAGPAAAEVLQANAVHMHAAQLAAAIAQAQVQVTTLDPEQCKEQRLLLVTALQLVANMCAAAAEAAAAVWAVLFPDRLLKILAVLEVDVHEVAALVVLYCVRAGGSALADMTRAGAAAGSIWLRLLAPVMAASNSTADSSSLGSGGAPNQQQQQHDASGEAPPATTSGVDTTGNDNLCLLVKAVALQHDCLQQVMQCLQLSGEAADGDSSAAWSPADTGSSSSSSSSCSSQQAAALQSNIAHAVLLHIVEAEVGTVPNAEASPAGSQVDKAAQPEQQQQQQQQVLGWLACLVGLVEQLSRQISSAAAGCDSVVAHVLEATLQASVLVLRAVVGREDAGRGLLQYAAAAAASSGGSCGDCVSQLHSLGLTQLVLGMLQQLPPPPKLREKQQQQQQQQPAALQQQQQQPSQQQPSQQQPYAGYRADLVALLSNMLYGRRSIQDELLASGGVEVLLNNCNLDDTAPLAREWALWSVRNMCRDNEAVQQYIAQFTAVEAVQSAELERMGKELQLDRATNKLSLVDKPKQQPQQ
;
A
#
# COMPACT_ATOMS: atom_id res chain seq x y z
N MET A 1 -3.26 -43.02 33.49
CA MET A 1 -4.40 -42.15 33.83
C MET A 1 -5.59 -43.02 34.18
N THR A 2 -6.29 -42.73 35.27
CA THR A 2 -7.55 -43.40 35.66
C THR A 2 -8.68 -42.94 34.73
N GLN A 3 -9.68 -43.80 34.47
CA GLN A 3 -10.83 -43.50 33.60
C GLN A 3 -11.57 -42.19 33.97
N GLN A 4 -11.53 -41.83 35.26
CA GLN A 4 -12.07 -40.57 35.79
C GLN A 4 -11.27 -39.33 35.36
N GLN A 5 -9.93 -39.43 35.24
CA GLN A 5 -9.09 -38.34 34.72
C GLN A 5 -9.38 -38.07 33.24
N GLN A 6 -9.59 -39.14 32.44
CA GLN A 6 -9.96 -38.99 31.03
C GLN A 6 -11.31 -38.30 30.85
N GLN A 7 -12.31 -38.64 31.66
CA GLN A 7 -13.63 -37.98 31.60
C GLN A 7 -13.57 -36.50 32.04
N GLN A 8 -12.80 -36.18 33.07
CA GLN A 8 -12.60 -34.78 33.48
C GLN A 8 -11.89 -33.95 32.41
N GLN A 9 -10.87 -34.52 31.77
CA GLN A 9 -10.15 -33.87 30.69
C GLN A 9 -11.05 -33.60 29.48
N GLN A 10 -11.86 -34.58 29.06
CA GLN A 10 -12.83 -34.39 27.98
C GLN A 10 -13.88 -33.32 28.28
N HIS A 11 -14.38 -33.26 29.51
CA HIS A 11 -15.34 -32.23 29.90
C HIS A 11 -14.72 -30.82 29.91
N GLN A 12 -13.47 -30.71 30.36
CA GLN A 12 -12.73 -29.46 30.35
C GLN A 12 -12.45 -28.98 28.91
N GLU A 13 -12.07 -29.89 28.01
CA GLU A 13 -11.85 -29.59 26.59
C GLU A 13 -13.14 -29.09 25.91
N GLN A 14 -14.28 -29.74 26.18
CA GLN A 14 -15.59 -29.30 25.64
C GLN A 14 -16.01 -27.92 26.16
N HIS A 15 -15.82 -27.67 27.46
CA HIS A 15 -16.14 -26.37 28.05
C HIS A 15 -15.27 -25.26 27.44
N GLN A 16 -13.98 -25.53 27.26
CA GLN A 16 -13.05 -24.58 26.63
C GLN A 16 -13.42 -24.31 25.17
N GLU A 17 -13.83 -25.33 24.43
CA GLU A 17 -14.26 -25.19 23.04
C GLU A 17 -15.52 -24.31 22.92
N GLN A 18 -16.51 -24.55 23.77
CA GLN A 18 -17.73 -23.73 23.83
C GLN A 18 -17.39 -22.27 24.16
N HIS A 19 -16.53 -22.05 25.14
CA HIS A 19 -16.09 -20.72 25.53
C HIS A 19 -15.38 -19.97 24.38
N LEU A 20 -14.49 -20.65 23.65
CA LEU A 20 -13.85 -20.09 22.45
C LEU A 20 -14.86 -19.73 21.36
N ALA A 21 -15.90 -20.54 21.17
CA ALA A 21 -16.96 -20.27 20.20
C ALA A 21 -17.76 -19.01 20.56
N GLU A 22 -18.05 -18.80 21.85
CA GLU A 22 -18.71 -17.60 22.37
C GLU A 22 -17.85 -16.34 22.17
N CYS A 23 -16.57 -16.41 22.54
CA CYS A 23 -15.61 -15.33 22.30
C CYS A 23 -15.47 -15.00 20.81
N LEU A 24 -15.49 -16.02 19.95
CA LEU A 24 -15.43 -15.84 18.50
C LEU A 24 -16.65 -15.09 17.98
N GLN A 25 -17.86 -15.41 18.44
CA GLN A 25 -19.06 -14.65 18.04
C GLN A 25 -18.98 -13.20 18.52
N LEU A 26 -18.54 -12.98 19.76
CA LEU A 26 -18.42 -11.65 20.34
C LEU A 26 -17.45 -10.78 19.52
N SER A 27 -16.29 -11.33 19.14
CA SER A 27 -15.24 -10.64 18.39
C SER A 27 -15.63 -10.17 16.98
N LYS A 28 -16.74 -10.66 16.42
CA LYS A 28 -17.21 -10.25 15.08
C LYS A 28 -17.66 -8.79 15.03
N THR A 29 -18.11 -8.22 16.15
CA THR A 29 -18.61 -6.84 16.23
C THR A 29 -17.57 -5.91 16.85
N GLY A 30 -17.57 -4.62 16.47
CA GLY A 30 -16.67 -3.64 17.09
C GLY A 30 -16.86 -3.51 18.60
N SER A 31 -18.12 -3.47 19.05
CA SER A 31 -18.47 -3.43 20.49
C SER A 31 -17.98 -4.67 21.23
N GLY A 32 -18.19 -5.87 20.66
CA GLY A 32 -17.73 -7.11 21.30
C GLY A 32 -16.21 -7.24 21.37
N ARG A 33 -15.48 -6.68 20.39
CA ARG A 33 -14.01 -6.60 20.50
C ARG A 33 -13.55 -5.72 21.65
N LEU A 34 -14.17 -4.56 21.84
CA LEU A 34 -13.87 -3.69 23.00
C LEU A 34 -14.23 -4.38 24.31
N GLN A 35 -15.37 -5.08 24.35
CA GLN A 35 -15.76 -5.84 25.53
C GLN A 35 -14.74 -6.91 25.92
N LEU A 36 -14.16 -7.64 24.96
CA LEU A 36 -13.10 -8.63 25.23
C LEU A 36 -11.86 -7.98 25.87
N ILE A 37 -11.55 -6.74 25.52
CA ILE A 37 -10.43 -5.98 26.09
C ILE A 37 -10.81 -5.53 27.51
N ASP A 38 -11.95 -4.86 27.66
CA ASP A 38 -12.40 -4.25 28.91
C ASP A 38 -12.67 -5.29 30.01
N SER A 39 -13.08 -6.50 29.65
CA SER A 39 -13.33 -7.59 30.60
C SER A 39 -12.07 -8.36 31.01
N GLY A 40 -10.91 -8.09 30.41
CA GLY A 40 -9.68 -8.87 30.59
C GLY A 40 -9.70 -10.23 29.88
N GLU A 41 -10.75 -10.54 29.12
CA GLU A 41 -10.89 -11.83 28.42
C GLU A 41 -9.83 -12.01 27.33
N LEU A 42 -9.43 -10.91 26.69
CA LEU A 42 -8.36 -10.93 25.70
C LEU A 42 -7.03 -11.43 26.29
N GLU A 43 -6.72 -11.04 27.53
CA GLU A 43 -5.49 -11.47 28.21
C GLU A 43 -5.55 -12.98 28.52
N ALA A 44 -6.69 -13.49 28.99
CA ALA A 44 -6.91 -14.92 29.21
C ALA A 44 -6.74 -15.73 27.91
N LEU A 45 -7.27 -15.23 26.79
CA LEU A 45 -7.10 -15.83 25.47
C LEU A 45 -5.63 -15.81 25.01
N CYS A 46 -4.87 -14.77 25.32
CA CYS A 46 -3.43 -14.70 25.01
C CYS A 46 -2.62 -15.72 25.83
N VAL A 47 -2.95 -15.91 27.11
CA VAL A 47 -2.35 -16.96 27.94
C VAL A 47 -2.69 -18.33 27.36
N LEU A 48 -3.93 -18.55 26.95
CA LEU A 48 -4.33 -19.79 26.30
C LEU A 48 -3.53 -20.05 25.02
N ALA A 49 -3.30 -19.01 24.19
CA ALA A 49 -2.55 -19.12 22.95
C ALA A 49 -1.10 -19.60 23.16
N SER A 50 -0.47 -19.18 24.25
CA SER A 50 0.88 -19.61 24.62
C SER A 50 0.98 -21.12 24.94
N SER A 51 -0.15 -21.76 25.22
CA SER A 51 -0.23 -23.22 25.43
C SER A 51 -0.72 -23.98 24.20
N VAL A 52 -1.76 -23.47 23.53
CA VAL A 52 -2.44 -24.16 22.43
C VAL A 52 -1.61 -24.12 21.14
N LEU A 53 -1.06 -22.96 20.77
CA LEU A 53 -0.37 -22.81 19.48
C LEU A 53 0.93 -23.64 19.40
N PRO A 54 1.81 -23.66 20.43
CA PRO A 54 3.01 -24.50 20.40
C PRO A 54 2.69 -26.00 20.44
N SER A 55 1.59 -26.40 21.11
CA SER A 55 1.21 -27.82 21.20
C SER A 55 0.89 -28.46 19.84
N TRP A 56 0.50 -27.63 18.86
CA TRP A 56 0.31 -28.08 17.49
C TRP A 56 1.63 -28.47 16.82
N GLU A 57 2.73 -27.75 17.09
CA GLU A 57 4.06 -28.06 16.56
C GLU A 57 4.56 -29.42 17.06
N THR A 58 4.33 -29.74 18.33
CA THR A 58 4.78 -31.00 18.95
C THR A 58 3.97 -32.22 18.51
N ASN A 59 2.70 -32.03 18.13
CA ASN A 59 1.80 -33.12 17.75
C ASN A 59 1.82 -33.41 16.24
N SER A 60 2.17 -32.42 15.41
CA SER A 60 2.23 -32.56 13.94
C SER A 60 3.48 -33.29 13.43
N SER A 61 4.55 -33.42 14.23
CA SER A 61 5.73 -34.22 13.89
C SER A 61 5.46 -35.73 13.78
N HIS A 62 4.27 -36.20 14.13
CA HIS A 62 3.80 -37.57 13.91
C HIS A 62 2.83 -37.64 12.73
N ILE A 63 3.36 -37.43 11.51
CA ILE A 63 2.65 -37.42 10.21
C ILE A 63 2.19 -38.84 9.78
N GLY A 64 1.58 -39.59 10.70
CA GLY A 64 1.09 -40.95 10.45
C GLY A 64 0.13 -41.49 11.50
N GLY A 65 -0.17 -40.72 12.56
CA GLY A 65 -1.19 -41.07 13.52
C GLY A 65 -2.41 -40.19 13.35
N HIS A 66 -3.60 -40.76 13.45
CA HIS A 66 -4.85 -40.01 13.65
C HIS A 66 -4.73 -39.14 14.93
N GLY A 67 -4.10 -37.98 14.84
CA GLY A 67 -4.20 -36.93 15.86
C GLY A 67 -5.66 -36.51 15.96
N SER A 68 -6.17 -36.28 17.18
CA SER A 68 -7.56 -35.84 17.34
C SER A 68 -7.76 -34.52 16.59
N ALA A 69 -8.91 -34.33 15.93
CA ALA A 69 -9.23 -33.08 15.22
C ALA A 69 -9.46 -31.88 16.17
N ALA A 70 -9.58 -32.13 17.47
CA ALA A 70 -9.91 -31.13 18.49
C ALA A 70 -8.86 -30.01 18.69
N PRO A 71 -7.53 -30.26 18.72
CA PRO A 71 -6.52 -29.22 18.93
C PRO A 71 -6.43 -28.23 17.76
N ALA A 72 -6.67 -28.68 16.53
CA ALA A 72 -6.63 -27.85 15.34
C ALA A 72 -7.86 -26.92 15.25
N GLN A 73 -9.06 -27.42 15.57
CA GLN A 73 -10.26 -26.60 15.69
C GLN A 73 -10.15 -25.54 16.79
N GLN A 74 -9.61 -25.90 17.96
CA GLN A 74 -9.36 -24.93 19.04
C GLN A 74 -8.35 -23.86 18.63
N ALA A 75 -7.22 -24.26 18.04
CA ALA A 75 -6.21 -23.32 17.53
C ALA A 75 -6.82 -22.36 16.49
N LEU A 76 -7.63 -22.88 15.56
CA LEU A 76 -8.27 -22.07 14.53
C LEU A 76 -9.23 -21.04 15.12
N MET A 77 -10.09 -21.44 16.06
CA MET A 77 -11.01 -20.51 16.73
C MET A 77 -10.24 -19.43 17.49
N LEU A 78 -9.22 -19.84 18.25
CA LEU A 78 -8.37 -18.92 19.00
C LEU A 78 -7.67 -17.90 18.10
N LEU A 79 -7.04 -18.35 17.01
CA LEU A 79 -6.42 -17.47 16.02
C LEU A 79 -7.43 -16.48 15.42
N ARG A 80 -8.65 -16.93 15.12
CA ARG A 80 -9.71 -16.05 14.60
C ARG A 80 -10.16 -15.00 15.61
N VAL A 81 -10.32 -15.38 16.89
CA VAL A 81 -10.68 -14.42 17.96
C VAL A 81 -9.57 -13.38 18.11
N LEU A 82 -8.31 -13.81 18.22
CA LEU A 82 -7.16 -12.93 18.38
C LEU A 82 -6.97 -12.01 17.17
N ARG A 83 -7.12 -12.53 15.95
CA ARG A 83 -7.07 -11.74 14.70
C ARG A 83 -8.13 -10.65 14.71
N ASN A 84 -9.36 -11.00 15.11
CA ASN A 84 -10.46 -10.05 15.23
C ASN A 84 -10.13 -9.00 16.30
N ALA A 85 -9.72 -9.43 17.49
CA ALA A 85 -9.38 -8.54 18.60
C ALA A 85 -8.27 -7.55 18.22
N CYS A 86 -7.24 -7.99 17.49
CA CYS A 86 -6.18 -7.12 16.99
C CYS A 86 -6.70 -5.97 16.10
N ALA A 87 -7.81 -6.19 15.38
CA ALA A 87 -8.47 -5.15 14.58
C ALA A 87 -9.28 -4.13 15.40
N ALA A 88 -9.32 -4.25 16.73
CA ALA A 88 -9.97 -3.30 17.62
C ALA A 88 -9.16 -2.00 17.81
N GLY A 89 -7.85 -2.04 17.55
CA GLY A 89 -6.97 -0.89 17.64
C GLY A 89 -5.69 -1.15 18.44
N PRO A 90 -4.87 -0.11 18.68
CA PRO A 90 -3.55 -0.21 19.29
C PRO A 90 -3.54 -0.88 20.67
N ALA A 91 -4.54 -0.59 21.52
CA ALA A 91 -4.63 -1.19 22.86
C ALA A 91 -4.74 -2.71 22.83
N ALA A 92 -5.46 -3.28 21.85
CA ALA A 92 -5.50 -4.73 21.67
C ALA A 92 -4.13 -5.25 21.22
N ALA A 93 -3.52 -4.61 20.22
CA ALA A 93 -2.21 -5.00 19.71
C ALA A 93 -1.13 -5.02 20.82
N GLU A 94 -1.16 -4.06 21.74
CA GLU A 94 -0.28 -4.02 22.92
C GLU A 94 -0.47 -5.26 23.82
N VAL A 95 -1.71 -5.64 24.13
CA VAL A 95 -2.00 -6.85 24.93
C VAL A 95 -1.49 -8.11 24.25
N LEU A 96 -1.75 -8.26 22.95
CA LEU A 96 -1.27 -9.42 22.18
C LEU A 96 0.27 -9.44 22.11
N GLN A 97 0.91 -8.29 21.95
CA GLN A 97 2.36 -8.17 21.89
C GLN A 97 3.01 -8.50 23.23
N ALA A 98 2.47 -8.00 24.34
CA ALA A 98 2.96 -8.27 25.69
C ALA A 98 2.95 -9.78 26.01
N ASN A 99 2.03 -10.53 25.40
CA ASN A 99 1.91 -11.98 25.54
C ASN A 99 2.58 -12.77 24.40
N ALA A 100 3.43 -12.12 23.59
CA ALA A 100 4.18 -12.74 22.49
C ALA A 100 3.31 -13.51 21.46
N VAL A 101 2.04 -13.13 21.29
CA VAL A 101 1.10 -13.84 20.39
C VAL A 101 1.61 -13.85 18.94
N HIS A 102 2.24 -12.75 18.49
CA HIS A 102 2.86 -12.65 17.17
C HIS A 102 3.95 -13.71 16.95
N MET A 103 4.76 -14.00 17.98
CA MET A 103 5.81 -15.00 17.91
C MET A 103 5.22 -16.41 17.82
N HIS A 104 4.26 -16.74 18.69
CA HIS A 104 3.59 -18.04 18.67
C HIS A 104 2.87 -18.30 17.34
N ALA A 105 2.19 -17.28 16.79
CA ALA A 105 1.51 -17.40 15.50
C ALA A 105 2.50 -17.54 14.32
N ALA A 106 3.62 -16.79 14.33
CA ALA A 106 4.65 -16.90 13.30
C ALA A 106 5.37 -18.26 13.33
N GLN A 107 5.64 -18.80 14.54
CA GLN A 107 6.20 -20.13 14.72
C GLN A 107 5.26 -21.20 14.19
N LEU A 108 3.97 -21.15 14.57
CA LEU A 108 2.94 -22.05 14.06
C LEU A 108 2.83 -22.02 12.54
N ALA A 109 2.79 -20.83 11.92
CA ALA A 109 2.74 -20.69 10.47
C ALA A 109 3.94 -21.36 9.79
N ALA A 110 5.14 -21.15 10.33
CA ALA A 110 6.34 -21.80 9.82
C ALA A 110 6.32 -23.32 10.00
N ALA A 111 5.80 -23.83 11.11
CA ALA A 111 5.66 -25.25 11.37
C ALA A 111 4.68 -25.92 10.40
N ILE A 112 3.53 -25.29 10.14
CA ILE A 112 2.55 -25.76 9.15
C ILE A 112 3.16 -25.79 7.75
N ALA A 113 3.83 -24.70 7.33
CA ALA A 113 4.48 -24.64 6.03
C ALA A 113 5.59 -25.70 5.89
N GLN A 114 6.39 -25.91 6.93
CA GLN A 114 7.40 -26.97 6.97
C GLN A 114 6.78 -28.36 6.77
N ALA A 115 5.66 -28.65 7.44
CA ALA A 115 4.95 -29.91 7.33
C ALA A 115 4.40 -30.11 5.91
N GLN A 116 3.81 -29.08 5.30
CA GLN A 116 3.26 -29.15 3.94
C GLN A 116 4.35 -29.36 2.88
N VAL A 117 5.53 -28.76 3.05
CA VAL A 117 6.65 -28.93 2.11
C VAL A 117 7.28 -30.33 2.19
N GLN A 118 7.23 -31.00 3.35
CA GLN A 118 7.85 -32.31 3.54
C GLN A 118 6.99 -33.51 3.10
N VAL A 119 5.68 -33.33 2.97
CA VAL A 119 4.75 -34.44 2.76
C VAL A 119 4.29 -34.48 1.30
N THR A 120 4.60 -35.57 0.60
CA THR A 120 4.21 -35.78 -0.81
C THR A 120 2.75 -36.20 -0.99
N THR A 121 2.08 -36.69 0.06
CA THR A 121 0.67 -37.11 0.02
C THR A 121 -0.02 -36.81 1.34
N LEU A 122 -0.69 -35.66 1.42
CA LEU A 122 -1.63 -35.34 2.49
C LEU A 122 -3.06 -35.67 2.03
N ASP A 123 -3.90 -36.07 2.97
CA ASP A 123 -5.35 -36.20 2.74
C ASP A 123 -5.95 -34.81 2.41
N PRO A 124 -6.84 -34.68 1.39
CA PRO A 124 -7.37 -33.37 0.98
C PRO A 124 -8.03 -32.55 2.11
N GLU A 125 -8.69 -33.20 3.07
CA GLU A 125 -9.30 -32.50 4.22
C GLU A 125 -8.23 -32.00 5.20
N GLN A 126 -7.17 -32.77 5.44
CA GLN A 126 -6.03 -32.32 6.26
C GLN A 126 -5.29 -31.14 5.60
N CYS A 127 -5.09 -31.19 4.28
CA CYS A 127 -4.53 -30.06 3.52
C CYS A 127 -5.35 -28.79 3.73
N LYS A 128 -6.68 -28.89 3.64
CA LYS A 128 -7.60 -27.78 3.80
C LYS A 128 -7.57 -27.19 5.20
N GLU A 129 -7.55 -28.04 6.23
CA GLU A 129 -7.45 -27.59 7.63
C GLU A 129 -6.11 -26.89 7.91
N GLN A 130 -4.99 -27.47 7.48
CA GLN A 130 -3.66 -26.88 7.62
C GLN A 130 -3.55 -25.55 6.86
N ARG A 131 -4.06 -25.47 5.63
CA ARG A 131 -4.12 -24.23 4.86
C ARG A 131 -4.90 -23.16 5.62
N LEU A 132 -6.07 -23.50 6.16
CA LEU A 132 -6.91 -22.55 6.89
C LEU A 132 -6.23 -22.05 8.17
N LEU A 133 -5.53 -22.92 8.90
CA LEU A 133 -4.72 -22.55 10.04
C LEU A 133 -3.56 -21.63 9.64
N LEU A 134 -2.83 -21.98 8.58
CA LEU A 134 -1.70 -21.20 8.07
C LEU A 134 -2.13 -19.78 7.68
N VAL A 135 -3.18 -19.67 6.85
CA VAL A 135 -3.72 -18.37 6.42
C VAL A 135 -4.20 -17.56 7.62
N THR A 136 -4.92 -18.18 8.57
CA THR A 136 -5.42 -17.47 9.76
C THR A 136 -4.27 -16.99 10.67
N ALA A 137 -3.24 -17.81 10.85
CA ALA A 137 -2.05 -17.45 11.61
C ALA A 137 -1.29 -16.30 10.93
N LEU A 138 -1.05 -16.38 9.62
CA LEU A 138 -0.40 -15.30 8.86
C LEU A 138 -1.23 -14.02 8.87
N GLN A 139 -2.57 -14.10 8.86
CA GLN A 139 -3.43 -12.92 8.92
C GLN A 139 -3.35 -12.23 10.29
N LEU A 140 -3.28 -13.01 11.38
CA LEU A 140 -3.03 -12.48 12.72
C LEU A 140 -1.64 -11.82 12.79
N VAL A 141 -0.60 -12.50 12.28
CA VAL A 141 0.76 -11.96 12.22
C VAL A 141 0.78 -10.65 11.42
N ALA A 142 0.16 -10.60 10.25
CA ALA A 142 0.08 -9.40 9.43
C ALA A 142 -0.60 -8.24 10.16
N ASN A 143 -1.73 -8.49 10.84
CA ASN A 143 -2.42 -7.47 11.64
C ASN A 143 -1.53 -6.93 12.77
N MET A 144 -0.76 -7.80 13.44
CA MET A 144 0.15 -7.39 14.50
C MET A 144 1.36 -6.60 13.95
N CYS A 145 1.96 -7.02 12.83
CA CYS A 145 3.02 -6.27 12.17
C CYS A 145 2.55 -4.90 11.68
N ALA A 146 1.29 -4.79 11.22
CA ALA A 146 0.71 -3.52 10.82
C ALA A 146 0.51 -2.56 12.01
N ALA A 147 0.22 -3.11 13.20
CA ALA A 147 -0.09 -2.34 14.40
C ALA A 147 1.15 -1.94 15.21
N ALA A 148 2.23 -2.72 15.20
CA ALA A 148 3.42 -2.48 16.00
C ALA A 148 4.73 -2.82 15.27
N ALA A 149 5.65 -1.86 15.24
CA ALA A 149 6.95 -2.02 14.57
C ALA A 149 7.85 -3.05 15.28
N GLU A 150 7.78 -3.13 16.60
CA GLU A 150 8.51 -4.12 17.39
C GLU A 150 8.02 -5.54 17.10
N ALA A 151 6.70 -5.72 16.95
CA ALA A 151 6.13 -7.01 16.54
C ALA A 151 6.59 -7.38 15.12
N ALA A 152 6.62 -6.42 14.20
CA ALA A 152 7.13 -6.63 12.84
C ALA A 152 8.62 -7.04 12.84
N ALA A 153 9.46 -6.38 13.64
CA ALA A 153 10.87 -6.75 13.79
C ALA A 153 11.06 -8.14 14.40
N ALA A 154 10.29 -8.49 15.44
CA ALA A 154 10.35 -9.79 16.09
C ALA A 154 9.88 -10.92 15.16
N VAL A 155 8.78 -10.71 14.43
CA VAL A 155 8.28 -11.63 13.41
C VAL A 155 9.32 -11.83 12.30
N TRP A 156 9.93 -10.75 11.82
CA TRP A 156 10.97 -10.83 10.79
C TRP A 156 12.14 -11.68 11.24
N ALA A 157 12.63 -11.49 12.47
CA ALA A 157 13.72 -12.27 13.06
C ALA A 157 13.37 -13.77 13.22
N VAL A 158 12.09 -14.12 13.35
CA VAL A 158 11.64 -15.52 13.38
C VAL A 158 11.55 -16.10 11.98
N LEU A 159 10.96 -15.35 11.04
CA LEU A 159 10.60 -15.89 9.73
C LEU A 159 11.76 -15.88 8.73
N PHE A 160 12.55 -14.82 8.71
CA PHE A 160 13.60 -14.65 7.72
C PHE A 160 14.87 -15.46 8.07
N PRO A 161 15.57 -16.07 7.09
CA PRO A 161 15.13 -16.31 5.71
C PRO A 161 14.36 -17.63 5.53
N ASP A 162 14.75 -18.68 6.27
CA ASP A 162 14.40 -20.06 5.94
C ASP A 162 12.92 -20.39 6.13
N ARG A 163 12.30 -19.88 7.18
CA ARG A 163 10.89 -20.15 7.48
C ARG A 163 9.98 -19.42 6.49
N LEU A 164 10.33 -18.20 6.12
CA LEU A 164 9.63 -17.42 5.09
C LEU A 164 9.70 -18.11 3.73
N LEU A 165 10.86 -18.65 3.34
CA LEU A 165 11.00 -19.42 2.09
C LEU A 165 10.09 -20.65 2.04
N LYS A 166 9.88 -21.33 3.17
CA LYS A 166 8.97 -22.48 3.27
C LYS A 166 7.52 -22.06 3.19
N ILE A 167 7.15 -20.95 3.82
CA ILE A 167 5.80 -20.37 3.69
C ILE A 167 5.52 -20.01 2.23
N LEU A 168 6.46 -19.33 1.57
CA LEU A 168 6.39 -18.99 0.13
C LEU A 168 6.62 -20.21 -0.79
N ALA A 169 6.78 -21.42 -0.26
CA ALA A 169 6.80 -22.66 -1.05
C ALA A 169 5.44 -23.34 -1.12
N VAL A 170 4.50 -22.97 -0.27
CA VAL A 170 3.13 -23.49 -0.29
C VAL A 170 2.40 -22.87 -1.48
N LEU A 171 2.17 -23.65 -2.54
CA LEU A 171 1.61 -23.22 -3.84
C LEU A 171 0.10 -22.88 -3.80
N GLU A 172 -0.32 -22.14 -2.80
CA GLU A 172 -1.69 -21.65 -2.61
C GLU A 172 -1.69 -20.13 -2.65
N VAL A 173 -2.61 -19.56 -3.43
CA VAL A 173 -2.65 -18.11 -3.72
C VAL A 173 -2.92 -17.29 -2.47
N ASP A 174 -3.87 -17.71 -1.63
CA ASP A 174 -4.21 -17.05 -0.37
C ASP A 174 -3.07 -17.08 0.65
N VAL A 175 -2.27 -18.15 0.67
CA VAL A 175 -1.07 -18.21 1.51
C VAL A 175 -0.03 -17.20 1.03
N HIS A 176 0.20 -17.13 -0.28
CA HIS A 176 1.15 -16.17 -0.87
C HIS A 176 0.73 -14.72 -0.64
N GLU A 177 -0.55 -14.40 -0.79
CA GLU A 177 -1.07 -13.05 -0.57
C GLU A 177 -0.83 -12.58 0.86
N VAL A 178 -1.20 -13.40 1.86
CA VAL A 178 -1.03 -13.01 3.26
C VAL A 178 0.45 -13.05 3.67
N ALA A 179 1.26 -13.97 3.14
CA ALA A 179 2.70 -13.97 3.37
C ALA A 179 3.37 -12.70 2.81
N ALA A 180 2.99 -12.26 1.60
CA ALA A 180 3.43 -11.00 1.04
C ALA A 180 3.02 -9.81 1.91
N LEU A 181 1.83 -9.85 2.54
CA LEU A 181 1.37 -8.85 3.50
C LEU A 181 2.27 -8.77 4.74
N VAL A 182 2.68 -9.91 5.27
CA VAL A 182 3.65 -9.96 6.38
C VAL A 182 4.97 -9.32 5.96
N VAL A 183 5.49 -9.65 4.78
CA VAL A 183 6.73 -9.05 4.24
C VAL A 183 6.58 -7.53 4.09
N LEU A 184 5.46 -7.06 3.52
CA LEU A 184 5.15 -5.64 3.36
C LEU A 184 5.22 -4.91 4.69
N TYR A 185 4.53 -5.39 5.72
CA TYR A 185 4.51 -4.72 7.00
C TYR A 185 5.86 -4.77 7.72
N CYS A 186 6.63 -5.85 7.57
CA CYS A 186 7.99 -5.92 8.10
C CYS A 186 8.93 -4.92 7.41
N VAL A 187 8.89 -4.83 6.09
CA VAL A 187 9.69 -3.85 5.32
C VAL A 187 9.26 -2.42 5.66
N ARG A 188 7.96 -2.15 5.73
CA ARG A 188 7.41 -0.82 6.06
C ARG A 188 7.75 -0.37 7.48
N ALA A 189 7.83 -1.29 8.44
CA ALA A 189 8.26 -0.98 9.80
C ALA A 189 9.75 -0.60 9.87
N GLY A 190 10.54 -0.88 8.83
CA GLY A 190 11.97 -0.61 8.76
C GLY A 190 12.80 -1.65 9.49
N GLY A 191 13.91 -1.21 10.10
CA GLY A 191 14.83 -2.11 10.82
C GLY A 191 15.65 -3.01 9.89
N SER A 192 15.90 -4.26 10.30
CA SER A 192 16.72 -5.18 9.51
C SER A 192 15.99 -5.69 8.27
N ALA A 193 14.65 -5.70 8.25
CA ALA A 193 13.87 -6.31 7.16
C ALA A 193 14.12 -5.69 5.79
N LEU A 194 14.12 -4.36 5.75
CA LEU A 194 14.49 -3.61 4.55
C LEU A 194 15.93 -3.98 4.11
N ALA A 195 16.88 -3.91 5.04
CA ALA A 195 18.29 -4.21 4.76
C ALA A 195 18.55 -5.69 4.39
N ASP A 196 17.73 -6.62 4.87
CA ASP A 196 17.77 -8.04 4.53
C ASP A 196 17.27 -8.26 3.09
N MET A 197 16.19 -7.57 2.69
CA MET A 197 15.59 -7.65 1.36
C MET A 197 16.37 -6.90 0.27
N THR A 198 17.20 -5.92 0.65
CA THR A 198 18.10 -5.16 -0.24
C THR A 198 19.53 -5.68 -0.25
N ARG A 199 19.86 -6.75 0.48
CA ARG A 199 21.19 -7.37 0.43
C ARG A 199 21.25 -8.43 -0.67
N ALA A 200 22.38 -8.44 -1.40
CA ALA A 200 22.71 -9.43 -2.44
C ALA A 200 22.98 -10.84 -1.87
N GLY A 201 21.94 -11.49 -1.34
CA GLY A 201 22.00 -12.84 -0.79
C GLY A 201 21.01 -13.78 -1.48
N ALA A 202 21.41 -15.05 -1.67
CA ALA A 202 20.59 -16.08 -2.31
C ALA A 202 19.19 -16.23 -1.68
N ALA A 203 19.07 -15.99 -0.37
CA ALA A 203 17.82 -16.02 0.36
C ALA A 203 16.85 -14.89 -0.03
N ALA A 204 17.28 -13.62 0.04
CA ALA A 204 16.48 -12.46 -0.35
C ALA A 204 16.02 -12.57 -1.80
N GLY A 205 16.93 -13.05 -2.65
CA GLY A 205 16.64 -13.47 -4.00
C GLY A 205 15.51 -14.45 -4.19
N SER A 206 15.63 -15.59 -3.53
CA SER A 206 14.64 -16.66 -3.60
C SER A 206 13.27 -16.20 -3.08
N ILE A 207 13.25 -15.31 -2.09
CA ILE A 207 12.02 -14.67 -1.60
C ILE A 207 11.43 -13.79 -2.69
N TRP A 208 12.22 -12.91 -3.32
CA TRP A 208 11.77 -12.06 -4.42
C TRP A 208 11.19 -12.85 -5.58
N LEU A 209 11.84 -13.93 -5.96
CA LEU A 209 11.37 -14.81 -7.02
C LEU A 209 10.01 -15.39 -6.74
N ARG A 210 9.79 -15.89 -5.52
CA ARG A 210 8.51 -16.47 -5.11
C ARG A 210 7.42 -15.40 -5.01
N LEU A 211 7.76 -14.21 -4.52
CA LEU A 211 6.83 -13.08 -4.43
C LEU A 211 6.43 -12.54 -5.81
N LEU A 212 7.35 -12.51 -6.78
CA LEU A 212 7.12 -11.97 -8.12
C LEU A 212 6.68 -13.03 -9.15
N ALA A 213 6.83 -14.32 -8.86
CA ALA A 213 6.44 -15.41 -9.76
C ALA A 213 5.00 -15.31 -10.28
N PRO A 214 3.98 -15.00 -9.45
CA PRO A 214 2.60 -14.85 -9.94
C PRO A 214 2.45 -13.74 -10.98
N VAL A 215 3.18 -12.64 -10.80
CA VAL A 215 3.15 -11.46 -11.69
C VAL A 215 3.81 -11.78 -13.03
N MET A 216 4.96 -12.47 -13.00
CA MET A 216 5.68 -12.88 -14.21
C MET A 216 4.94 -13.96 -15.01
N ALA A 217 4.18 -14.83 -14.35
CA ALA A 217 3.40 -15.87 -15.03
C ALA A 217 2.25 -15.27 -15.86
N ALA A 218 1.60 -14.20 -15.36
CA ALA A 218 0.50 -13.55 -16.07
C ALA A 218 0.96 -12.84 -17.35
N SER A 219 2.16 -12.25 -17.37
CA SER A 219 2.71 -11.59 -18.58
C SER A 219 3.04 -12.56 -19.72
N ASN A 220 3.29 -13.84 -19.43
CA ASN A 220 3.65 -14.83 -20.44
C ASN A 220 2.41 -15.50 -21.08
N SER A 221 1.28 -15.54 -20.38
CA SER A 221 0.04 -16.15 -20.90
C SER A 221 -0.63 -15.37 -22.06
N THR A 222 -0.19 -14.13 -22.33
CA THR A 222 -0.69 -13.30 -23.43
C THR A 222 0.18 -13.38 -24.69
N ALA A 223 1.33 -14.06 -24.63
CA ALA A 223 2.26 -14.17 -25.77
C ALA A 223 1.98 -15.40 -26.67
N ASP A 224 1.23 -16.40 -26.21
CA ASP A 224 0.97 -17.64 -26.96
C ASP A 224 -0.53 -17.82 -27.29
N SER A 225 -1.05 -16.96 -28.16
CA SER A 225 -2.25 -17.29 -28.95
C SER A 225 -2.05 -17.04 -30.44
N SER A 226 -0.82 -17.24 -30.92
CA SER A 226 -0.53 -17.27 -32.35
C SER A 226 0.55 -18.30 -32.68
N SER A 227 0.22 -19.58 -32.62
CA SER A 227 0.56 -20.56 -33.67
C SER A 227 0.19 -21.96 -33.25
N LEU A 228 -0.54 -22.64 -34.15
CA LEU A 228 -0.53 -24.08 -34.47
C LEU A 228 -1.94 -24.54 -34.87
N GLY A 229 -2.46 -23.91 -35.94
CA GLY A 229 -3.47 -24.52 -36.80
C GLY A 229 -2.77 -25.36 -37.86
N SER A 230 -2.82 -26.68 -37.68
CA SER A 230 -2.32 -27.72 -38.58
C SER A 230 -2.68 -27.48 -40.05
N GLY A 231 -1.71 -27.72 -40.92
CA GLY A 231 -1.85 -27.69 -42.38
C GLY A 231 -2.93 -28.63 -42.90
N GLY A 232 -3.74 -28.08 -43.80
CA GLY A 232 -4.65 -28.77 -44.69
C GLY A 232 -4.96 -27.84 -45.86
N ALA A 233 -4.13 -27.88 -46.91
CA ALA A 233 -4.47 -27.37 -48.24
C ALA A 233 -5.09 -28.53 -49.06
N PRO A 234 -5.70 -28.33 -50.25
CA PRO A 234 -5.75 -27.09 -51.05
C PRO A 234 -7.13 -26.79 -51.73
N ASN A 235 -7.38 -25.53 -52.13
CA ASN A 235 -7.67 -25.20 -53.54
C ASN A 235 -7.81 -23.70 -53.84
N GLN A 236 -6.96 -23.24 -54.77
CA GLN A 236 -7.26 -22.43 -55.97
C GLN A 236 -8.37 -21.36 -55.94
N GLN A 237 -7.99 -20.07 -56.04
CA GLN A 237 -8.12 -19.20 -57.23
C GLN A 237 -8.08 -17.69 -56.87
N GLN A 238 -6.99 -17.05 -57.29
CA GLN A 238 -6.90 -15.79 -58.04
C GLN A 238 -8.18 -14.92 -58.16
N GLN A 239 -8.13 -13.65 -57.71
CA GLN A 239 -8.25 -12.45 -58.57
C GLN A 239 -8.24 -11.13 -57.77
N GLN A 240 -7.67 -10.11 -58.44
CA GLN A 240 -7.52 -8.70 -58.07
C GLN A 240 -8.89 -7.97 -58.04
N HIS A 241 -9.03 -6.89 -57.27
CA HIS A 241 -9.54 -5.59 -57.74
C HIS A 241 -9.54 -4.48 -56.65
N ASP A 242 -8.98 -3.33 -57.05
CA ASP A 242 -9.40 -1.92 -56.89
C ASP A 242 -9.70 -1.21 -55.55
N ALA A 243 -9.32 0.07 -55.63
CA ALA A 243 -9.31 1.14 -54.64
C ALA A 243 -10.68 1.80 -54.37
N SER A 244 -10.87 2.32 -53.15
CA SER A 244 -11.47 3.64 -52.88
C SER A 244 -11.61 3.94 -51.38
N GLY A 245 -11.07 5.10 -50.95
CA GLY A 245 -11.81 6.10 -50.16
C GLY A 245 -12.09 5.92 -48.65
N GLU A 246 -11.81 7.01 -47.94
CA GLU A 246 -12.43 7.48 -46.67
C GLU A 246 -11.88 6.98 -45.32
N ALA A 247 -11.27 7.91 -44.58
CA ALA A 247 -11.41 8.04 -43.12
C ALA A 247 -12.79 8.68 -42.81
N PRO A 248 -13.45 8.49 -41.64
CA PRO A 248 -12.89 8.65 -40.28
C PRO A 248 -13.54 7.69 -39.22
N PRO A 249 -13.73 8.03 -37.93
CA PRO A 249 -12.80 7.85 -36.81
C PRO A 249 -13.38 6.97 -35.65
N ALA A 250 -12.62 6.86 -34.54
CA ALA A 250 -13.03 6.30 -33.24
C ALA A 250 -13.22 4.76 -33.24
N THR A 251 -12.99 3.96 -32.20
CA THR A 251 -13.04 4.16 -30.76
C THR A 251 -12.57 2.85 -30.12
N THR A 252 -11.88 2.94 -28.97
CA THR A 252 -11.96 2.01 -27.83
C THR A 252 -12.10 0.51 -28.10
N SER A 253 -11.00 -0.24 -27.95
CA SER A 253 -11.00 -1.53 -27.25
C SER A 253 -9.56 -2.00 -27.08
N GLY A 254 -8.93 -1.59 -25.98
CA GLY A 254 -7.65 -2.13 -25.53
C GLY A 254 -7.88 -2.69 -24.14
N VAL A 255 -7.86 -4.02 -24.03
CA VAL A 255 -7.99 -4.76 -22.77
C VAL A 255 -6.91 -4.29 -21.78
N ASP A 256 -7.34 -3.94 -20.57
CA ASP A 256 -6.54 -3.42 -19.45
C ASP A 256 -5.39 -4.37 -19.04
N THR A 257 -4.26 -4.28 -19.73
CA THR A 257 -2.99 -4.96 -19.43
C THR A 257 -1.86 -3.99 -19.05
N THR A 258 -2.11 -2.69 -19.23
CA THR A 258 -1.14 -1.59 -19.09
C THR A 258 -0.56 -1.43 -17.68
N GLY A 259 -1.30 -1.81 -16.63
CA GLY A 259 -0.84 -1.72 -15.25
C GLY A 259 0.33 -2.64 -14.93
N ASN A 260 0.28 -3.89 -15.40
CA ASN A 260 1.34 -4.88 -15.18
C ASN A 260 2.58 -4.56 -16.02
N ASP A 261 2.39 -4.03 -17.23
CA ASP A 261 3.49 -3.63 -18.12
C ASP A 261 4.27 -2.42 -17.58
N ASN A 262 3.56 -1.38 -17.14
CA ASN A 262 4.18 -0.19 -16.52
C ASN A 262 4.99 -0.54 -15.28
N LEU A 263 4.54 -1.55 -14.53
CA LEU A 263 5.22 -2.00 -13.33
C LEU A 263 6.41 -2.92 -13.63
N CYS A 264 6.28 -3.84 -14.59
CA CYS A 264 7.42 -4.63 -15.07
C CYS A 264 8.53 -3.71 -15.59
N LEU A 265 8.16 -2.61 -16.24
CA LEU A 265 9.08 -1.54 -16.63
C LEU A 265 9.67 -0.79 -15.43
N LEU A 266 8.87 -0.44 -14.41
CA LEU A 266 9.32 0.19 -13.17
C LEU A 266 10.30 -0.69 -12.40
N VAL A 267 9.99 -1.99 -12.24
CA VAL A 267 10.86 -3.00 -11.61
C VAL A 267 12.17 -3.07 -12.38
N LYS A 268 12.12 -3.25 -13.71
CA LYS A 268 13.34 -3.32 -14.55
C LYS A 268 14.16 -2.05 -14.47
N ALA A 269 13.54 -0.88 -14.54
CA ALA A 269 14.22 0.40 -14.58
C ALA A 269 14.80 0.81 -13.22
N VAL A 270 14.06 0.68 -12.11
CA VAL A 270 14.58 0.91 -10.75
C VAL A 270 15.74 -0.03 -10.47
N ALA A 271 15.56 -1.31 -10.82
CA ALA A 271 16.57 -2.29 -10.60
C ALA A 271 17.85 -1.93 -11.40
N LEU A 272 17.72 -1.51 -12.68
CA LEU A 272 18.84 -1.17 -13.57
C LEU A 272 19.70 -0.01 -13.06
N GLN A 273 19.13 0.89 -12.23
CA GLN A 273 19.81 2.10 -11.77
C GLN A 273 20.40 2.03 -10.37
N HIS A 274 19.85 1.18 -9.51
CA HIS A 274 20.18 1.15 -8.09
C HIS A 274 20.93 -0.12 -7.67
N ASP A 275 21.54 -0.87 -8.60
CA ASP A 275 22.15 -2.21 -8.38
C ASP A 275 21.20 -3.25 -7.72
N CYS A 276 19.94 -2.89 -7.48
CA CYS A 276 18.89 -3.78 -7.03
C CYS A 276 18.58 -4.83 -8.11
N LEU A 277 18.84 -4.54 -9.39
CA LEU A 277 18.78 -5.52 -10.49
C LEU A 277 19.88 -6.54 -10.38
N GLN A 278 21.10 -6.20 -9.98
CA GLN A 278 22.10 -7.24 -9.85
C GLN A 278 21.62 -8.29 -8.84
N GLN A 279 20.91 -7.88 -7.79
CA GLN A 279 20.36 -8.79 -6.79
C GLN A 279 19.12 -9.52 -7.31
N VAL A 280 18.11 -8.81 -7.80
CA VAL A 280 16.88 -9.41 -8.34
C VAL A 280 17.21 -10.30 -9.55
N MET A 281 18.11 -9.89 -10.45
CA MET A 281 18.60 -10.67 -11.60
C MET A 281 19.61 -11.74 -11.24
N GLN A 282 20.57 -11.57 -10.33
CA GLN A 282 21.38 -12.71 -9.87
C GLN A 282 20.50 -13.77 -9.25
N CYS A 283 19.41 -13.38 -8.59
CA CYS A 283 18.52 -14.35 -7.98
C CYS A 283 17.63 -15.03 -9.04
N LEU A 284 17.11 -14.27 -10.00
CA LEU A 284 16.50 -14.80 -11.23
C LEU A 284 17.47 -15.70 -12.04
N GLN A 285 18.78 -15.43 -12.03
CA GLN A 285 19.82 -16.20 -12.72
C GLN A 285 20.28 -17.44 -11.93
N LEU A 286 20.41 -17.37 -10.59
CA LEU A 286 20.74 -18.50 -9.71
C LEU A 286 19.66 -19.59 -9.72
N SER A 287 18.43 -19.24 -10.12
CA SER A 287 17.37 -20.21 -10.36
C SER A 287 17.46 -20.90 -11.73
N GLY A 288 18.31 -20.38 -12.63
CA GLY A 288 18.68 -21.04 -13.89
C GLY A 288 19.89 -21.98 -13.75
N GLU A 289 20.79 -21.72 -12.81
CA GLU A 289 22.02 -22.54 -12.62
C GLU A 289 21.85 -23.68 -11.59
N ALA A 290 20.79 -23.68 -10.78
CA ALA A 290 20.41 -24.84 -9.97
C ALA A 290 19.63 -25.91 -10.75
N ALA A 291 19.45 -25.74 -12.07
CA ALA A 291 18.72 -26.66 -12.94
C ALA A 291 19.62 -27.63 -13.73
N ASP A 292 20.94 -27.58 -13.58
CA ASP A 292 21.87 -28.55 -14.17
C ASP A 292 22.65 -29.29 -13.06
N GLY A 293 21.98 -30.26 -12.44
CA GLY A 293 22.55 -31.08 -11.37
C GLY A 293 21.62 -32.21 -10.95
N ASP A 294 21.56 -33.23 -11.79
CA ASP A 294 20.92 -34.54 -11.60
C ASP A 294 19.38 -34.65 -11.65
N SER A 295 18.96 -35.34 -12.69
CA SER A 295 17.62 -35.78 -13.04
C SER A 295 17.00 -36.74 -12.01
N SER A 296 15.78 -36.45 -11.52
CA SER A 296 14.60 -37.31 -11.70
C SER A 296 13.33 -36.64 -11.17
N ALA A 297 12.20 -36.93 -11.83
CA ALA A 297 10.80 -36.57 -11.53
C ALA A 297 10.22 -35.38 -12.30
N ALA A 298 10.10 -35.54 -13.63
CA ALA A 298 9.15 -34.80 -14.44
C ALA A 298 7.73 -35.31 -14.15
N TRP A 299 6.84 -34.42 -13.69
CA TRP A 299 5.42 -34.69 -13.57
C TRP A 299 4.69 -34.08 -14.77
N SER A 300 4.05 -34.92 -15.58
CA SER A 300 3.16 -34.50 -16.67
C SER A 300 1.72 -34.48 -16.17
N PRO A 301 0.91 -33.44 -16.45
CA PRO A 301 -0.51 -33.49 -16.15
C PRO A 301 -1.24 -34.22 -17.29
N ALA A 302 -1.88 -35.34 -16.97
CA ALA A 302 -2.82 -36.00 -17.87
C ALA A 302 -4.25 -35.50 -17.57
N ASP A 303 -4.94 -35.08 -18.64
CA ASP A 303 -6.38 -34.88 -18.68
C ASP A 303 -7.16 -36.09 -18.16
N THR A 304 -8.25 -35.84 -17.43
CA THR A 304 -9.59 -36.39 -17.71
C THR A 304 -10.60 -36.03 -16.61
N GLY A 305 -11.80 -35.61 -17.01
CA GLY A 305 -13.03 -35.92 -16.26
C GLY A 305 -13.79 -34.74 -15.67
N SER A 306 -14.56 -34.06 -16.52
CA SER A 306 -15.65 -33.15 -16.19
C SER A 306 -16.70 -33.74 -15.24
N SER A 307 -17.17 -32.95 -14.26
CA SER A 307 -18.61 -32.82 -13.98
C SER A 307 -18.94 -31.49 -13.30
N SER A 308 -20.04 -30.92 -13.76
CA SER A 308 -20.52 -29.55 -13.65
C SER A 308 -21.22 -29.21 -12.33
N SER A 309 -20.96 -28.01 -11.80
CA SER A 309 -22.01 -27.19 -11.20
C SER A 309 -21.64 -25.69 -11.24
N SER A 310 -22.45 -24.98 -11.99
CA SER A 310 -22.46 -23.55 -12.28
C SER A 310 -22.49 -22.65 -11.05
N SER A 311 -21.49 -21.77 -10.89
CA SER A 311 -21.67 -20.45 -10.29
C SER A 311 -20.55 -19.47 -10.73
N SER A 312 -20.99 -18.30 -11.21
CA SER A 312 -20.24 -17.05 -11.42
C SER A 312 -18.97 -17.07 -12.30
N SER A 313 -19.15 -17.02 -13.61
CA SER A 313 -18.12 -16.65 -14.60
C SER A 313 -17.80 -15.14 -14.64
N CYS A 314 -17.89 -14.45 -13.50
CA CYS A 314 -17.60 -13.00 -13.38
C CYS A 314 -16.30 -12.71 -12.60
N SER A 315 -15.76 -13.70 -11.88
CA SER A 315 -14.61 -13.52 -10.97
C SER A 315 -13.24 -13.68 -11.65
N SER A 316 -13.11 -14.46 -12.73
CA SER A 316 -11.81 -14.79 -13.32
C SER A 316 -11.21 -13.67 -14.17
N GLN A 317 -12.02 -12.87 -14.86
CA GLN A 317 -11.53 -11.74 -15.68
C GLN A 317 -11.21 -10.49 -14.85
N GLN A 318 -11.93 -10.22 -13.76
CA GLN A 318 -11.59 -9.14 -12.82
C GLN A 318 -10.35 -9.47 -11.98
N ALA A 319 -10.11 -10.75 -11.64
CA ALA A 319 -8.89 -11.18 -10.95
C ALA A 319 -7.63 -11.10 -11.83
N ALA A 320 -7.76 -11.25 -13.15
CA ALA A 320 -6.63 -11.16 -14.09
C ALA A 320 -6.19 -9.71 -14.38
N ALA A 321 -7.12 -8.75 -14.40
CA ALA A 321 -6.84 -7.34 -14.69
C ALA A 321 -6.20 -6.56 -13.53
N LEU A 322 -6.11 -7.18 -12.35
CA LEU A 322 -5.72 -6.55 -11.09
C LEU A 322 -4.84 -7.48 -10.24
N GLN A 323 -3.93 -8.23 -10.87
CA GLN A 323 -2.80 -8.81 -10.16
C GLN A 323 -1.78 -7.73 -9.76
N SER A 324 -2.23 -6.60 -9.21
CA SER A 324 -1.35 -5.87 -8.32
C SER A 324 -1.23 -6.73 -7.07
N ASN A 325 -0.15 -7.48 -6.93
CA ASN A 325 0.05 -8.25 -5.71
C ASN A 325 0.68 -7.35 -4.65
N ILE A 326 0.58 -7.77 -3.40
CA ILE A 326 1.21 -7.05 -2.28
C ILE A 326 2.73 -6.92 -2.48
N ALA A 327 3.37 -7.80 -3.26
CA ALA A 327 4.79 -7.67 -3.59
C ALA A 327 5.11 -6.36 -4.35
N HIS A 328 4.16 -5.77 -5.07
CA HIS A 328 4.34 -4.46 -5.70
C HIS A 328 4.50 -3.36 -4.66
N ALA A 329 3.67 -3.36 -3.63
CA ALA A 329 3.79 -2.44 -2.51
C ALA A 329 5.12 -2.67 -1.77
N VAL A 330 5.54 -3.94 -1.58
CA VAL A 330 6.85 -4.26 -0.98
C VAL A 330 7.99 -3.63 -1.78
N LEU A 331 7.98 -3.82 -3.10
CA LEU A 331 9.00 -3.26 -3.98
C LEU A 331 9.02 -1.74 -3.91
N LEU A 332 7.87 -1.08 -4.02
CA LEU A 332 7.76 0.37 -3.96
C LEU A 332 8.27 0.95 -2.64
N HIS A 333 8.00 0.29 -1.50
CA HIS A 333 8.57 0.71 -0.21
C HIS A 333 10.09 0.58 -0.15
N ILE A 334 10.65 -0.43 -0.83
CA ILE A 334 12.10 -0.58 -0.94
C ILE A 334 12.68 0.52 -1.84
N VAL A 335 12.03 0.82 -2.96
CA VAL A 335 12.41 1.96 -3.83
C VAL A 335 12.37 3.26 -3.06
N GLU A 336 11.33 3.50 -2.28
CA GLU A 336 11.18 4.71 -1.47
C GLU A 336 12.35 4.90 -0.52
N ALA A 337 12.78 3.83 0.17
CA ALA A 337 13.93 3.87 1.04
C ALA A 337 15.25 4.11 0.28
N GLU A 338 15.46 3.42 -0.85
CA GLU A 338 16.68 3.58 -1.67
C GLU A 338 16.78 4.97 -2.32
N VAL A 339 15.65 5.59 -2.68
CA VAL A 339 15.64 6.99 -3.15
C VAL A 339 16.27 7.93 -2.10
N GLY A 340 16.15 7.61 -0.81
CA GLY A 340 16.79 8.36 0.27
C GLY A 340 18.28 8.06 0.47
N THR A 341 18.76 6.88 0.07
CA THR A 341 20.19 6.48 0.23
C THR A 341 21.08 7.05 -0.86
N VAL A 342 20.51 7.36 -2.04
CA VAL A 342 21.27 7.90 -3.18
C VAL A 342 21.89 9.25 -2.80
N PRO A 343 23.22 9.41 -2.93
CA PRO A 343 23.89 10.67 -2.61
C PRO A 343 23.28 11.85 -3.38
N ASN A 344 23.21 13.00 -2.71
CA ASN A 344 22.84 14.24 -3.39
C ASN A 344 23.89 14.57 -4.46
N ALA A 345 23.46 15.14 -5.57
CA ALA A 345 24.36 15.70 -6.59
C ALA A 345 25.35 16.68 -5.93
N GLU A 346 26.65 16.40 -6.00
CA GLU A 346 27.67 17.30 -5.46
C GLU A 346 27.64 18.65 -6.19
N ALA A 347 27.66 19.74 -5.43
CA ALA A 347 28.04 21.04 -5.97
C ALA A 347 29.54 20.96 -6.31
N SER A 348 29.86 20.63 -7.55
CA SER A 348 31.21 20.35 -8.03
C SER A 348 32.26 21.27 -7.39
N PRO A 349 33.22 20.74 -6.60
CA PRO A 349 34.35 21.53 -6.17
C PRO A 349 35.21 21.83 -7.40
N ALA A 350 35.48 23.11 -7.63
CA ALA A 350 36.39 23.54 -8.69
C ALA A 350 37.77 22.90 -8.47
N GLY A 351 38.11 21.86 -9.23
CA GLY A 351 39.51 21.51 -9.50
C GLY A 351 40.07 20.19 -8.96
N SER A 352 39.36 19.07 -9.06
CA SER A 352 40.01 17.75 -8.93
C SER A 352 39.74 16.87 -10.16
N GLN A 353 40.81 16.64 -10.93
CA GLN A 353 40.84 15.69 -12.04
C GLN A 353 40.66 14.26 -11.50
N VAL A 354 39.59 13.60 -11.92
CA VAL A 354 39.41 12.15 -11.78
C VAL A 354 39.16 11.58 -13.18
N ASP A 355 39.86 10.48 -13.47
CA ASP A 355 39.95 9.84 -14.77
C ASP A 355 38.59 9.46 -15.36
N LYS A 356 38.33 9.95 -16.58
CA LYS A 356 37.08 9.79 -17.35
C LYS A 356 37.16 8.56 -18.24
N ALA A 357 36.37 7.53 -17.94
CA ALA A 357 36.16 6.39 -18.83
C ALA A 357 34.73 5.81 -18.79
N ALA A 358 33.70 6.63 -18.49
CA ALA A 358 32.30 6.23 -18.70
C ALA A 358 31.84 6.65 -20.11
N GLN A 359 31.27 5.71 -20.87
CA GLN A 359 30.82 5.94 -22.25
C GLN A 359 29.53 6.80 -22.26
N PRO A 360 29.44 7.85 -23.08
CA PRO A 360 28.28 8.77 -23.09
C PRO A 360 26.94 8.09 -23.44
N GLU A 361 26.97 6.99 -24.20
CA GLU A 361 25.75 6.22 -24.54
C GLU A 361 25.14 5.53 -23.31
N GLN A 362 25.96 4.98 -22.41
CA GLN A 362 25.49 4.34 -21.18
C GLN A 362 24.86 5.35 -20.22
N GLN A 363 25.42 6.56 -20.15
CA GLN A 363 24.88 7.65 -19.31
C GLN A 363 23.52 8.13 -19.80
N GLN A 364 23.38 8.31 -21.12
CA GLN A 364 22.09 8.68 -21.72
C GLN A 364 21.04 7.57 -21.51
N GLN A 365 21.44 6.31 -21.63
CA GLN A 365 20.55 5.17 -21.40
C GLN A 365 20.07 5.11 -19.94
N GLN A 366 20.97 5.29 -18.96
CA GLN A 366 20.59 5.29 -17.55
C GLN A 366 19.69 6.48 -17.21
N GLN A 367 19.99 7.68 -17.69
CA GLN A 367 19.09 8.82 -17.53
C GLN A 367 17.69 8.55 -18.09
N GLN A 368 17.61 7.96 -19.28
CA GLN A 368 16.34 7.59 -19.90
C GLN A 368 15.58 6.53 -19.10
N GLN A 369 16.29 5.63 -18.40
CA GLN A 369 15.69 4.68 -17.47
C GLN A 369 15.07 5.41 -16.26
N VAL A 370 15.76 6.41 -15.65
CA VAL A 370 15.17 7.22 -14.55
C VAL A 370 13.83 7.79 -14.98
N LEU A 371 13.85 8.47 -16.12
CA LEU A 371 12.70 9.19 -16.63
C LEU A 371 11.58 8.23 -17.02
N GLY A 372 11.92 7.07 -17.60
CA GLY A 372 10.97 6.03 -17.94
C GLY A 372 10.21 5.51 -16.72
N TRP A 373 10.92 5.26 -15.62
CA TRP A 373 10.28 4.72 -14.42
C TRP A 373 9.48 5.78 -13.65
N LEU A 374 9.94 7.03 -13.63
CA LEU A 374 9.16 8.14 -13.10
C LEU A 374 7.85 8.31 -13.87
N ALA A 375 7.88 8.19 -15.21
CA ALA A 375 6.68 8.22 -16.03
C ALA A 375 5.74 7.04 -15.72
N CYS A 376 6.29 5.82 -15.59
CA CYS A 376 5.50 4.65 -15.18
C CYS A 376 4.87 4.84 -13.80
N LEU A 377 5.58 5.45 -12.84
CA LEU A 377 5.09 5.68 -11.49
C LEU A 377 3.94 6.71 -11.46
N VAL A 378 4.05 7.80 -12.24
CA VAL A 378 2.94 8.76 -12.39
C VAL A 378 1.71 8.08 -13.01
N GLY A 379 1.90 7.30 -14.07
CA GLY A 379 0.82 6.54 -14.71
C GLY A 379 0.19 5.50 -13.76
N LEU A 380 0.99 4.87 -12.91
CA LEU A 380 0.52 3.92 -11.89
C LEU A 380 -0.35 4.62 -10.85
N VAL A 381 0.06 5.77 -10.33
CA VAL A 381 -0.75 6.56 -9.38
C VAL A 381 -2.08 6.97 -10.01
N GLU A 382 -2.06 7.45 -11.25
CA GLU A 382 -3.29 7.83 -11.97
C GLU A 382 -4.23 6.63 -12.16
N GLN A 383 -3.70 5.47 -12.54
CA GLN A 383 -4.48 4.26 -12.72
C GLN A 383 -5.09 3.78 -11.40
N LEU A 384 -4.27 3.66 -10.34
CA LEU A 384 -4.70 3.19 -9.03
C LEU A 384 -5.75 4.13 -8.43
N SER A 385 -5.57 5.45 -8.54
CA SER A 385 -6.56 6.42 -8.09
C SER A 385 -7.90 6.22 -8.79
N ARG A 386 -7.91 6.05 -10.13
CA ARG A 386 -9.15 5.79 -10.88
C ARG A 386 -9.81 4.48 -10.48
N GLN A 387 -9.02 3.42 -10.30
CA GLN A 387 -9.51 2.10 -9.90
C GLN A 387 -10.16 2.16 -8.52
N ILE A 388 -9.51 2.77 -7.53
CA ILE A 388 -10.06 2.91 -6.17
C ILE A 388 -11.35 3.74 -6.19
N SER A 389 -11.38 4.86 -6.93
CA SER A 389 -12.61 5.65 -7.09
C SER A 389 -13.75 4.86 -7.73
N SER A 390 -13.45 3.92 -8.64
CA SER A 390 -14.45 3.04 -9.28
C SER A 390 -14.86 1.85 -8.40
N ALA A 391 -13.94 1.33 -7.57
CA ALA A 391 -14.13 0.15 -6.72
C ALA A 391 -15.04 0.41 -5.51
N ALA A 392 -15.20 1.67 -5.13
CA ALA A 392 -16.14 2.12 -4.09
C ALA A 392 -17.61 1.70 -4.33
N ALA A 393 -17.93 1.12 -5.50
CA ALA A 393 -19.25 0.61 -5.87
C ALA A 393 -19.44 -0.92 -5.75
N GLY A 394 -18.51 -1.69 -5.15
CA GLY A 394 -18.77 -3.11 -4.84
C GLY A 394 -17.60 -4.10 -4.94
N CYS A 395 -16.35 -3.67 -4.68
CA CYS A 395 -15.19 -4.56 -4.72
C CYS A 395 -15.02 -5.41 -3.45
N ASP A 396 -14.33 -6.55 -3.57
CA ASP A 396 -13.89 -7.37 -2.43
C ASP A 396 -12.92 -6.57 -1.54
N SER A 397 -13.09 -6.67 -0.22
CA SER A 397 -12.31 -5.95 0.79
C SER A 397 -10.79 -6.16 0.67
N VAL A 398 -10.37 -7.34 0.18
CA VAL A 398 -8.93 -7.66 0.03
C VAL A 398 -8.33 -6.90 -1.15
N VAL A 399 -8.98 -6.89 -2.31
CA VAL A 399 -8.50 -6.21 -3.52
C VAL A 399 -8.39 -4.70 -3.28
N ALA A 400 -9.38 -4.12 -2.60
CA ALA A 400 -9.35 -2.71 -2.20
C ALA A 400 -8.10 -2.38 -1.36
N HIS A 401 -7.81 -3.20 -0.34
CA HIS A 401 -6.66 -2.99 0.55
C HIS A 401 -5.31 -3.06 -0.20
N VAL A 402 -5.19 -3.96 -1.18
CA VAL A 402 -3.95 -4.07 -1.97
C VAL A 402 -3.77 -2.87 -2.90
N LEU A 403 -4.86 -2.38 -3.50
CA LEU A 403 -4.84 -1.16 -4.31
C LEU A 403 -4.44 0.06 -3.48
N GLU A 404 -5.03 0.21 -2.30
CA GLU A 404 -4.76 1.30 -1.37
C GLU A 404 -3.29 1.28 -0.89
N ALA A 405 -2.77 0.10 -0.53
CA ALA A 405 -1.37 -0.06 -0.14
C ALA A 405 -0.40 0.25 -1.29
N THR A 406 -0.72 -0.19 -2.51
CA THR A 406 0.12 0.09 -3.69
C THR A 406 0.09 1.58 -4.05
N LEU A 407 -1.07 2.23 -3.94
CA LEU A 407 -1.20 3.68 -4.15
C LEU A 407 -0.39 4.44 -3.09
N GLN A 408 -0.50 4.04 -1.82
CA GLN A 408 0.27 4.64 -0.74
C GLN A 408 1.77 4.57 -1.03
N ALA A 409 2.29 3.37 -1.30
CA ALA A 409 3.71 3.20 -1.59
C ALA A 409 4.16 4.02 -2.81
N SER A 410 3.34 4.09 -3.86
CA SER A 410 3.64 4.89 -5.07
C SER A 410 3.74 6.38 -4.77
N VAL A 411 2.79 6.93 -3.99
CA VAL A 411 2.80 8.33 -3.57
C VAL A 411 4.00 8.62 -2.68
N LEU A 412 4.37 7.70 -1.79
CA LEU A 412 5.55 7.84 -0.92
C LEU A 412 6.85 7.85 -1.72
N VAL A 413 7.02 7.01 -2.75
CA VAL A 413 8.17 7.07 -3.66
C VAL A 413 8.26 8.44 -4.33
N LEU A 414 7.15 8.93 -4.90
CA LEU A 414 7.13 10.26 -5.53
C LEU A 414 7.49 11.35 -4.52
N ARG A 415 6.97 11.27 -3.29
CA ARG A 415 7.26 12.20 -2.20
C ARG A 415 8.73 12.16 -1.81
N ALA A 416 9.35 10.99 -1.75
CA ALA A 416 10.77 10.82 -1.49
C ALA A 416 11.60 11.48 -2.61
N VAL A 417 11.26 11.23 -3.89
CA VAL A 417 11.96 11.83 -5.04
C VAL A 417 11.91 13.35 -5.00
N VAL A 418 10.73 13.95 -4.82
CA VAL A 418 10.58 15.41 -4.80
C VAL A 418 11.09 16.04 -3.50
N GLY A 419 11.19 15.26 -2.43
CA GLY A 419 11.67 15.68 -1.13
C GLY A 419 13.19 15.75 -1.00
N ARG A 420 13.93 15.26 -2.00
CA ARG A 420 15.39 15.34 -2.02
C ARG A 420 15.88 16.78 -2.10
N GLU A 421 16.95 17.09 -1.36
CA GLU A 421 17.55 18.43 -1.34
C GLU A 421 18.06 18.88 -2.72
N ASP A 422 18.51 17.93 -3.53
CA ASP A 422 19.00 18.15 -4.89
C ASP A 422 17.90 18.11 -5.96
N ALA A 423 16.63 18.03 -5.57
CA ALA A 423 15.46 17.86 -6.44
C ALA A 423 15.53 16.60 -7.35
N GLY A 424 16.20 15.55 -6.89
CA GLY A 424 16.38 14.30 -7.63
C GLY A 424 17.52 14.33 -8.65
N ARG A 425 18.35 15.39 -8.67
CA ARG A 425 19.52 15.44 -9.57
C ARG A 425 20.49 14.28 -9.33
N GLY A 426 20.67 13.85 -8.09
CA GLY A 426 21.46 12.69 -7.72
C GLY A 426 20.93 11.41 -8.35
N LEU A 427 19.61 11.23 -8.49
CA LEU A 427 19.04 10.08 -9.19
C LEU A 427 19.39 10.10 -10.69
N LEU A 428 19.42 11.30 -11.30
CA LEU A 428 19.86 11.50 -12.68
C LEU A 428 21.39 11.39 -12.86
N GLN A 429 22.17 11.66 -11.81
CA GLN A 429 23.64 11.75 -11.85
C GLN A 429 24.38 10.54 -11.25
N TYR A 430 23.76 9.77 -10.36
CA TYR A 430 24.27 8.46 -9.92
C TYR A 430 24.21 7.46 -11.09
N ALA A 431 23.38 7.76 -12.09
CA ALA A 431 23.39 7.26 -13.47
C ALA A 431 24.51 7.85 -14.38
N ALA A 432 25.39 8.71 -13.86
CA ALA A 432 26.31 9.53 -14.65
C ALA A 432 27.52 10.02 -13.84
N ALA A 433 28.12 9.16 -13.03
CA ALA A 433 29.35 9.50 -12.30
C ALA A 433 30.56 9.64 -13.25
N ALA A 434 30.68 10.76 -13.97
CA ALA A 434 31.94 11.43 -14.36
C ALA A 434 31.64 12.73 -15.12
N ALA A 435 31.84 13.87 -14.46
CA ALA A 435 31.19 15.14 -14.78
C ALA A 435 31.73 15.97 -15.97
N ALA A 436 30.85 16.90 -16.37
CA ALA A 436 31.09 18.25 -16.89
C ALA A 436 31.72 18.37 -18.29
N SER A 437 30.85 18.59 -19.29
CA SER A 437 30.97 19.66 -20.29
C SER A 437 29.86 19.58 -21.36
N SER A 438 28.69 20.18 -21.12
CA SER A 438 27.83 20.74 -22.18
C SER A 438 26.62 21.43 -21.56
N GLY A 439 26.42 22.71 -21.88
CA GLY A 439 25.38 23.59 -21.35
C GLY A 439 23.94 23.29 -21.80
N GLY A 440 23.53 22.02 -21.81
CA GLY A 440 22.13 21.61 -21.89
C GLY A 440 21.67 21.17 -20.51
N SER A 441 20.95 22.02 -19.79
CA SER A 441 20.34 21.64 -18.51
C SER A 441 19.27 20.57 -18.76
N CYS A 442 19.62 19.30 -18.63
CA CYS A 442 18.58 18.30 -18.35
C CYS A 442 17.91 18.73 -17.03
N GLY A 443 16.62 19.05 -17.09
CA GLY A 443 15.85 19.44 -15.90
C GLY A 443 15.94 18.35 -14.84
N ASP A 444 15.85 18.74 -13.57
CA ASP A 444 15.81 17.78 -12.46
C ASP A 444 14.50 16.98 -12.42
N CYS A 445 14.47 15.92 -11.60
CA CYS A 445 13.32 15.02 -11.51
C CYS A 445 12.03 15.75 -11.19
N VAL A 446 12.05 16.81 -10.36
CA VAL A 446 10.85 17.59 -10.03
C VAL A 446 10.29 18.28 -11.27
N SER A 447 11.14 18.90 -12.09
CA SER A 447 10.72 19.48 -13.37
C SER A 447 10.20 18.44 -14.36
N GLN A 448 10.80 17.25 -14.39
CA GLN A 448 10.35 16.15 -15.25
C GLN A 448 9.00 15.60 -14.81
N LEU A 449 8.80 15.37 -13.51
CA LEU A 449 7.52 14.93 -12.94
C LEU A 449 6.40 15.94 -13.18
N HIS A 450 6.71 17.24 -13.09
CA HIS A 450 5.78 18.29 -13.48
C HIS A 450 5.39 18.20 -14.97
N SER A 451 6.37 17.98 -15.87
CA SER A 451 6.09 17.81 -17.30
C SER A 451 5.27 16.55 -17.62
N LEU A 452 5.36 15.52 -16.77
CA LEU A 452 4.53 14.31 -16.82
C LEU A 452 3.11 14.53 -16.26
N GLY A 453 2.77 15.74 -15.82
CA GLY A 453 1.44 16.08 -15.31
C GLY A 453 1.22 15.76 -13.83
N LEU A 454 2.27 15.43 -13.06
CA LEU A 454 2.12 15.07 -11.64
C LEU A 454 1.43 16.18 -10.82
N THR A 455 1.73 17.44 -11.11
CA THR A 455 1.11 18.59 -10.41
C THR A 455 -0.42 18.57 -10.54
N GLN A 456 -0.93 18.42 -11.77
CA GLN A 456 -2.37 18.36 -12.03
C GLN A 456 -3.01 17.10 -11.46
N LEU A 457 -2.32 15.97 -11.55
CA LEU A 457 -2.80 14.71 -11.00
C LEU A 457 -3.01 14.84 -9.48
N VAL A 458 -2.01 15.34 -8.75
CA VAL A 458 -2.07 15.52 -7.29
C VAL A 458 -3.13 16.56 -6.90
N LEU A 459 -3.21 17.67 -7.64
CA LEU A 459 -4.23 18.69 -7.40
C LEU A 459 -5.65 18.13 -7.62
N GLY A 460 -5.87 17.37 -8.70
CA GLY A 460 -7.14 16.72 -8.98
C GLY A 460 -7.53 15.69 -7.92
N MET A 461 -6.57 14.90 -7.42
CA MET A 461 -6.80 13.98 -6.30
C MET A 461 -7.17 14.73 -5.01
N LEU A 462 -6.53 15.86 -4.71
CA LEU A 462 -6.87 16.70 -3.54
C LEU A 462 -8.26 17.33 -3.67
N GLN A 463 -8.65 17.76 -4.87
CA GLN A 463 -9.97 18.36 -5.13
C GLN A 463 -11.13 17.37 -5.00
N GLN A 464 -10.88 16.08 -5.22
CA GLN A 464 -11.86 15.02 -4.98
C GLN A 464 -12.09 14.78 -3.48
N LEU A 465 -11.13 15.11 -2.62
CA LEU A 465 -11.31 14.93 -1.18
C LEU A 465 -12.32 15.93 -0.63
N PRO A 466 -13.19 15.50 0.31
CA PRO A 466 -14.10 16.45 0.94
C PRO A 466 -13.30 17.44 1.79
N PRO A 467 -13.79 18.66 2.06
CA PRO A 467 -13.06 19.65 2.85
C PRO A 467 -12.73 19.12 4.25
N PRO A 468 -11.64 19.62 4.89
CA PRO A 468 -11.29 19.24 6.25
C PRO A 468 -12.48 19.39 7.22
N PRO A 469 -12.65 18.49 8.21
CA PRO A 469 -13.86 18.44 9.04
C PRO A 469 -14.26 19.79 9.65
N LYS A 470 -13.32 20.52 10.26
CA LYS A 470 -13.62 21.83 10.87
C LYS A 470 -14.00 22.90 9.87
N LEU A 471 -13.51 22.82 8.63
CA LEU A 471 -13.94 23.72 7.55
C LEU A 471 -15.37 23.37 7.12
N ARG A 472 -15.67 22.08 7.01
CA ARG A 472 -17.01 21.59 6.66
C ARG A 472 -18.07 22.01 7.69
N GLU A 473 -17.75 21.89 8.98
CA GLU A 473 -18.60 22.35 10.08
C GLU A 473 -18.88 23.85 9.99
N LYS A 474 -17.84 24.67 9.75
CA LYS A 474 -17.99 26.12 9.54
C LYS A 474 -18.89 26.44 8.34
N GLN A 475 -18.69 25.76 7.22
CA GLN A 475 -19.50 25.96 6.01
C GLN A 475 -20.98 25.60 6.26
N GLN A 476 -21.25 24.51 6.97
CA GLN A 476 -22.61 24.10 7.33
C GLN A 476 -23.28 25.09 8.30
N GLN A 477 -22.55 25.61 9.29
CA GLN A 477 -23.05 26.63 10.22
C GLN A 477 -23.40 27.94 9.48
N GLN A 478 -22.54 28.37 8.55
CA GLN A 478 -22.80 29.57 7.74
C GLN A 478 -24.02 29.40 6.83
N GLN A 479 -24.22 28.23 6.22
CA GLN A 479 -25.41 27.96 5.40
C GLN A 479 -26.71 28.01 6.22
N GLN A 480 -26.69 27.51 7.47
CA GLN A 480 -27.87 27.53 8.34
C GLN A 480 -28.26 28.94 8.83
N GLN A 481 -27.32 29.89 8.85
CA GLN A 481 -27.56 31.27 9.29
C GLN A 481 -28.02 32.22 8.17
N GLN A 482 -28.03 31.79 6.91
CA GLN A 482 -28.49 32.62 5.79
C GLN A 482 -30.03 32.68 5.67
N PRO A 483 -30.61 33.81 5.22
CA PRO A 483 -32.05 33.93 4.99
C PRO A 483 -32.57 32.87 4.02
N ALA A 484 -33.73 32.27 4.32
CA ALA A 484 -34.33 31.18 3.53
C ALA A 484 -34.49 31.48 2.02
N ALA A 485 -34.59 32.76 1.64
CA ALA A 485 -34.67 33.20 0.25
C ALA A 485 -33.34 33.05 -0.53
N LEU A 486 -32.18 33.19 0.13
CA LEU A 486 -30.85 32.98 -0.46
C LEU A 486 -30.44 31.50 -0.42
N GLN A 487 -30.92 30.74 0.58
CA GLN A 487 -30.74 29.29 0.64
C GLN A 487 -31.33 28.59 -0.60
N GLN A 488 -32.46 29.08 -1.15
CA GLN A 488 -33.06 28.50 -2.36
C GLN A 488 -32.29 28.80 -3.65
N GLN A 489 -31.49 29.86 -3.71
CA GLN A 489 -30.68 30.21 -4.88
C GLN A 489 -29.30 29.55 -4.89
N GLN A 490 -28.78 29.12 -3.74
CA GLN A 490 -27.51 28.38 -3.61
C GLN A 490 -27.69 26.87 -3.40
N GLN A 491 -28.92 26.36 -3.41
CA GLN A 491 -29.21 24.94 -3.51
C GLN A 491 -28.80 24.44 -4.90
N GLN A 492 -27.49 24.22 -5.10
CA GLN A 492 -27.07 23.11 -5.93
C GLN A 492 -27.74 21.86 -5.36
N PRO A 493 -28.29 20.97 -6.21
CA PRO A 493 -28.98 19.79 -5.74
C PRO A 493 -28.06 19.09 -4.75
N SER A 494 -28.62 18.67 -3.61
CA SER A 494 -27.94 17.88 -2.60
C SER A 494 -27.29 16.68 -3.28
N GLN A 495 -26.07 16.86 -3.77
CA GLN A 495 -25.18 15.76 -4.02
C GLN A 495 -25.04 15.19 -2.63
N GLN A 496 -25.72 14.07 -2.40
CA GLN A 496 -25.28 13.10 -1.41
C GLN A 496 -23.82 12.87 -1.78
N GLN A 497 -22.93 13.69 -1.21
CA GLN A 497 -21.51 13.55 -1.46
C GLN A 497 -21.23 12.15 -0.96
N PRO A 498 -20.85 11.21 -1.83
CA PRO A 498 -20.52 9.89 -1.38
C PRO A 498 -19.52 10.10 -0.25
N SER A 499 -19.70 9.38 0.85
CA SER A 499 -18.70 9.29 1.90
C SER A 499 -17.43 8.73 1.24
N GLN A 500 -16.67 9.59 0.56
CA GLN A 500 -15.41 9.24 -0.08
C GLN A 500 -14.44 9.11 1.08
N GLN A 501 -14.45 7.90 1.63
CA GLN A 501 -13.40 7.42 2.49
C GLN A 501 -12.10 7.63 1.74
N GLN A 502 -11.12 8.21 2.43
CA GLN A 502 -9.79 8.34 1.87
C GLN A 502 -9.25 6.93 1.58
N PRO A 503 -8.50 6.75 0.48
CA PRO A 503 -7.90 5.45 0.15
C PRO A 503 -7.09 4.86 1.32
N TYR A 504 -6.38 5.69 2.08
CA TYR A 504 -5.64 5.20 3.24
C TYR A 504 -5.48 6.32 4.28
N ALA A 505 -5.16 5.93 5.52
CA ALA A 505 -4.89 6.86 6.60
C ALA A 505 -3.65 7.72 6.26
N GLY A 506 -3.81 9.05 6.29
CA GLY A 506 -2.74 10.00 5.95
C GLY A 506 -2.72 10.45 4.49
N TYR A 507 -3.59 9.92 3.62
CA TYR A 507 -3.65 10.24 2.18
C TYR A 507 -3.61 11.74 1.89
N ARG A 508 -4.46 12.53 2.56
CA ARG A 508 -4.47 14.00 2.42
C ARG A 508 -3.12 14.62 2.76
N ALA A 509 -2.49 14.21 3.86
CA ALA A 509 -1.21 14.76 4.29
C ALA A 509 -0.10 14.43 3.29
N ASP A 510 -0.07 13.20 2.75
CA ASP A 510 0.92 12.79 1.76
C ASP A 510 0.78 13.56 0.44
N LEU A 511 -0.46 13.76 -0.05
CA LEU A 511 -0.71 14.57 -1.24
C LEU A 511 -0.32 16.05 -1.05
N VAL A 512 -0.67 16.64 0.08
CA VAL A 512 -0.28 18.04 0.38
C VAL A 512 1.24 18.14 0.50
N ALA A 513 1.90 17.18 1.15
CA ALA A 513 3.36 17.16 1.28
C ALA A 513 4.08 17.02 -0.07
N LEU A 514 3.60 16.11 -0.93
CA LEU A 514 4.09 15.91 -2.28
C LEU A 514 4.03 17.22 -3.09
N LEU A 515 2.86 17.86 -3.12
CA LEU A 515 2.68 19.14 -3.81
C LEU A 515 3.53 20.27 -3.19
N SER A 516 3.63 20.30 -1.86
CA SER A 516 4.46 21.26 -1.11
C SER A 516 5.92 21.23 -1.53
N ASN A 517 6.48 20.02 -1.61
CA ASN A 517 7.87 19.80 -2.00
C ASN A 517 8.10 20.22 -3.46
N MET A 518 7.16 19.90 -4.36
CA MET A 518 7.24 20.33 -5.76
C MET A 518 7.23 21.86 -5.93
N LEU A 519 6.53 22.61 -5.06
CA LEU A 519 6.45 24.07 -5.12
C LEU A 519 7.77 24.78 -4.75
N TYR A 520 8.68 24.12 -4.03
CA TYR A 520 9.85 24.77 -3.43
C TYR A 520 10.82 25.32 -4.51
N GLY A 521 10.81 26.64 -4.69
CA GLY A 521 11.70 27.34 -5.63
C GLY A 521 11.38 27.08 -7.11
N ARG A 522 10.13 26.70 -7.43
CA ARG A 522 9.71 26.31 -8.80
C ARG A 522 8.62 27.21 -9.36
N ARG A 523 9.02 28.29 -10.02
CA ARG A 523 8.09 29.27 -10.60
C ARG A 523 7.02 28.65 -11.50
N SER A 524 7.38 27.72 -12.40
CA SER A 524 6.42 27.09 -13.31
C SER A 524 5.31 26.34 -12.57
N ILE A 525 5.67 25.63 -11.50
CA ILE A 525 4.72 24.84 -10.69
C ILE A 525 3.83 25.77 -9.86
N GLN A 526 4.39 26.84 -9.31
CA GLN A 526 3.62 27.85 -8.57
C GLN A 526 2.61 28.58 -9.47
N ASP A 527 3.01 28.91 -10.71
CA ASP A 527 2.14 29.58 -11.67
C ASP A 527 1.03 28.64 -12.18
N GLU A 528 1.35 27.37 -12.41
CA GLU A 528 0.35 26.36 -12.74
C GLU A 528 -0.65 26.16 -11.59
N LEU A 529 -0.17 26.09 -10.34
CA LEU A 529 -1.02 26.02 -9.17
C LEU A 529 -2.01 27.20 -9.11
N LEU A 530 -1.53 28.43 -9.38
CA LEU A 530 -2.38 29.61 -9.42
C LEU A 530 -3.43 29.52 -10.55
N ALA A 531 -3.01 29.10 -11.75
CA ALA A 531 -3.90 28.98 -12.90
C ALA A 531 -4.99 27.92 -12.72
N SER A 532 -4.71 26.86 -11.96
CA SER A 532 -5.61 25.72 -11.73
C SER A 532 -6.49 25.84 -10.49
N GLY A 533 -6.51 26.99 -9.81
CA GLY A 533 -7.26 27.18 -8.56
C GLY A 533 -6.72 26.33 -7.39
N GLY A 534 -5.44 25.99 -7.45
CA GLY A 534 -4.79 25.16 -6.43
C GLY A 534 -4.40 25.92 -5.16
N VAL A 535 -4.37 27.26 -5.21
CA VAL A 535 -4.10 28.11 -4.04
C VAL A 535 -5.18 27.90 -2.97
N GLU A 536 -6.45 27.94 -3.37
CA GLU A 536 -7.59 27.75 -2.47
C GLU A 536 -7.65 26.34 -1.92
N VAL A 537 -7.30 25.35 -2.74
CA VAL A 537 -7.21 23.95 -2.30
C VAL A 537 -6.19 23.80 -1.17
N LEU A 538 -4.99 24.39 -1.30
CA LEU A 538 -3.98 24.35 -0.25
C LEU A 538 -4.37 25.16 0.98
N LEU A 539 -4.97 26.34 0.82
CA LEU A 539 -5.45 27.15 1.94
C LEU A 539 -6.54 26.44 2.74
N ASN A 540 -7.45 25.72 2.09
CA ASN A 540 -8.48 24.92 2.76
C ASN A 540 -7.87 23.88 3.71
N ASN A 541 -6.74 23.29 3.32
CA ASN A 541 -5.99 22.32 4.13
C ASN A 541 -5.22 22.94 5.30
N CYS A 542 -5.22 24.27 5.49
CA CYS A 542 -4.66 24.92 6.69
C CYS A 542 -5.59 24.80 7.94
N ASN A 543 -6.80 24.26 7.77
CA ASN A 543 -7.70 23.96 8.88
C ASN A 543 -7.27 22.68 9.60
N LEU A 544 -7.57 22.60 10.91
CA LEU A 544 -7.30 21.40 11.69
C LEU A 544 -8.14 20.21 11.17
N ASP A 545 -7.48 19.07 11.09
CA ASP A 545 -8.05 17.80 10.70
C ASP A 545 -7.54 16.71 11.64
N ASP A 546 -8.39 16.27 12.56
CA ASP A 546 -8.02 15.26 13.55
C ASP A 546 -7.75 13.89 12.90
N THR A 547 -8.24 13.67 11.67
CA THR A 547 -8.00 12.45 10.89
C THR A 547 -6.69 12.49 10.09
N ALA A 548 -6.10 13.68 9.91
CA ALA A 548 -4.85 13.89 9.19
C ALA A 548 -4.03 14.98 9.89
N PRO A 549 -3.47 14.69 11.09
CA PRO A 549 -2.92 15.71 11.98
C PRO A 549 -1.70 16.44 11.41
N LEU A 550 -1.04 15.91 10.37
CA LEU A 550 0.10 16.56 9.68
C LEU A 550 -0.31 17.36 8.44
N ALA A 551 -1.55 17.22 7.96
CA ALA A 551 -1.98 17.87 6.72
C ALA A 551 -1.91 19.39 6.81
N ARG A 552 -2.20 19.95 7.99
CA ARG A 552 -2.17 21.38 8.26
C ARG A 552 -0.76 21.94 8.18
N GLU A 553 0.21 21.25 8.76
CA GLU A 553 1.61 21.65 8.83
C GLU A 553 2.21 21.64 7.43
N TRP A 554 1.92 20.60 6.65
CA TRP A 554 2.27 20.56 5.24
C TRP A 554 1.57 21.65 4.43
N ALA A 555 0.30 21.95 4.70
CA ALA A 555 -0.41 23.04 4.01
C ALA A 555 0.22 24.41 4.31
N LEU A 556 0.59 24.69 5.55
CA LEU A 556 1.32 25.90 5.93
C LEU A 556 2.69 25.97 5.26
N TRP A 557 3.40 24.85 5.14
CA TRP A 557 4.64 24.76 4.38
C TRP A 557 4.41 25.04 2.89
N SER A 558 3.31 24.54 2.32
CA SER A 558 2.93 24.81 0.94
C SER A 558 2.65 26.29 0.71
N VAL A 559 1.98 26.97 1.66
CA VAL A 559 1.77 28.43 1.59
C VAL A 559 3.10 29.18 1.51
N ARG A 560 4.07 28.82 2.35
CA ARG A 560 5.43 29.38 2.27
C ARG A 560 6.04 29.13 0.89
N ASN A 561 5.97 27.90 0.39
CA ASN A 561 6.63 27.50 -0.85
C ASN A 561 5.99 28.11 -2.09
N MET A 562 4.66 28.23 -2.14
CA MET A 562 3.96 28.85 -3.27
C MET A 562 4.13 30.37 -3.32
N CYS A 563 4.24 31.03 -2.17
CA CYS A 563 4.48 32.47 -2.09
C CYS A 563 5.93 32.86 -2.35
N ARG A 564 6.89 31.95 -2.13
CA ARG A 564 8.31 32.25 -2.26
C ARG A 564 8.65 32.71 -3.68
N ASP A 565 9.18 33.93 -3.77
CA ASP A 565 9.62 34.58 -5.02
C ASP A 565 8.51 34.63 -6.11
N ASN A 566 7.23 34.60 -5.69
CA ASN A 566 6.07 34.67 -6.57
C ASN A 566 5.06 35.74 -6.16
N GLU A 567 5.25 36.95 -6.69
CA GLU A 567 4.37 38.09 -6.42
C GLU A 567 2.94 37.87 -6.89
N ALA A 568 2.71 37.09 -7.97
CA ALA A 568 1.36 36.85 -8.47
C ALA A 568 0.52 36.05 -7.46
N VAL A 569 1.11 35.00 -6.87
CA VAL A 569 0.48 34.21 -5.81
C VAL A 569 0.30 35.06 -4.55
N GLN A 570 1.28 35.87 -4.17
CA GLN A 570 1.17 36.76 -3.00
C GLN A 570 0.04 37.79 -3.16
N GLN A 571 -0.06 38.43 -4.33
CA GLN A 571 -1.10 39.41 -4.64
C GLN A 571 -2.48 38.74 -4.71
N TYR A 572 -2.56 37.53 -5.24
CA TYR A 572 -3.79 36.74 -5.25
C TYR A 572 -4.26 36.42 -3.82
N ILE A 573 -3.34 35.96 -2.96
CA ILE A 573 -3.65 35.68 -1.54
C ILE A 573 -4.01 36.96 -0.76
N ALA A 574 -3.40 38.10 -1.10
CA ALA A 574 -3.70 39.38 -0.46
C ALA A 574 -5.13 39.90 -0.75
N GLN A 575 -5.79 39.38 -1.79
CA GLN A 575 -7.18 39.73 -2.11
C GLN A 575 -8.21 39.05 -1.18
N PHE A 576 -7.82 38.00 -0.46
CA PHE A 576 -8.72 37.33 0.49
C PHE A 576 -8.98 38.24 1.69
N THR A 577 -10.25 38.51 1.95
CA THR A 577 -10.69 39.33 3.09
C THR A 577 -11.21 38.44 4.20
N ALA A 578 -10.83 38.73 5.45
CA ALA A 578 -11.37 38.03 6.61
C ALA A 578 -12.87 38.34 6.75
N VAL A 579 -13.70 37.30 6.64
CA VAL A 579 -15.17 37.45 6.64
C VAL A 579 -15.71 37.57 8.06
N GLU A 580 -15.31 36.68 8.96
CA GLU A 580 -15.83 36.64 10.34
C GLU A 580 -14.85 35.94 11.30
N ALA A 581 -14.78 36.41 12.54
CA ALA A 581 -14.09 35.73 13.63
C ALA A 581 -15.00 34.63 14.19
N VAL A 582 -14.59 33.37 14.04
CA VAL A 582 -15.36 32.23 14.56
C VAL A 582 -14.98 31.97 16.02
N GLN A 583 -15.95 32.11 16.91
CA GLN A 583 -15.81 31.79 18.33
C GLN A 583 -15.84 30.26 18.52
N SER A 584 -14.86 29.70 19.23
CA SER A 584 -14.81 28.25 19.53
C SER A 584 -15.32 27.95 20.95
N ALA A 585 -15.81 26.72 21.18
CA ALA A 585 -16.27 26.28 22.49
C ALA A 585 -15.17 26.36 23.57
N GLU A 586 -13.91 26.13 23.19
CA GLU A 586 -12.76 26.27 24.09
C GLU A 586 -12.51 27.73 24.47
N LEU A 587 -12.65 28.67 23.53
CA LEU A 587 -12.51 30.09 23.79
C LEU A 587 -13.60 30.60 24.73
N GLU A 588 -14.84 30.12 24.55
CA GLU A 588 -15.94 30.41 25.48
C GLU A 588 -15.67 29.87 26.88
N ARG A 589 -15.18 28.64 26.99
CA ARG A 589 -14.79 28.03 28.28
C ARG A 589 -13.68 28.83 28.98
N MET A 590 -12.80 29.46 28.21
CA MET A 590 -11.74 30.34 28.72
C MET A 590 -12.21 31.77 29.02
N GLY A 591 -13.48 32.11 28.76
CA GLY A 591 -13.99 33.47 28.95
C GLY A 591 -13.34 34.49 28.01
N LYS A 592 -12.86 34.05 26.84
CA LYS A 592 -12.19 34.87 25.84
C LYS A 592 -13.07 35.00 24.59
N GLU A 593 -13.02 36.14 23.92
CA GLU A 593 -13.72 36.42 22.67
C GLU A 593 -12.71 36.79 21.59
N LEU A 594 -12.96 36.34 20.36
CA LEU A 594 -12.08 36.60 19.21
C LEU A 594 -12.60 37.83 18.44
N GLN A 595 -11.87 38.95 18.48
CA GLN A 595 -12.20 40.16 17.73
C GLN A 595 -11.34 40.28 16.47
N LEU A 596 -12.00 40.45 15.32
CA LEU A 596 -11.37 40.78 14.04
C LEU A 596 -11.31 42.30 13.88
N ASP A 597 -10.11 42.86 13.84
CA ASP A 597 -9.90 44.23 13.40
C ASP A 597 -10.03 44.30 11.88
N ARG A 598 -11.13 44.89 11.39
CA ARG A 598 -11.42 45.00 9.95
C ARG A 598 -10.48 45.93 9.19
N ALA A 599 -9.74 46.81 9.88
CA ALA A 599 -8.76 47.68 9.22
C ALA A 599 -7.43 46.96 8.98
N THR A 600 -7.06 46.03 9.86
CA THR A 600 -5.76 45.32 9.80
C THR A 600 -5.89 43.84 9.44
N ASN A 601 -7.12 43.32 9.31
CA ASN A 601 -7.45 41.89 9.23
C ASN A 601 -6.81 41.05 10.35
N LYS A 602 -6.45 41.67 11.48
CA LYS A 602 -5.77 41.01 12.60
C LYS A 602 -6.79 40.48 13.59
N LEU A 603 -6.60 39.23 14.01
CA LEU A 603 -7.37 38.60 15.08
C LEU A 603 -6.74 38.94 16.44
N SER A 604 -7.58 39.36 17.39
CA SER A 604 -7.19 39.69 18.76
C SER A 604 -8.06 38.93 19.75
N LEU A 605 -7.45 38.47 20.84
CA LEU A 605 -8.15 37.76 21.91
C LEU A 605 -8.48 38.76 23.02
N VAL A 606 -9.76 39.01 23.25
CA VAL A 606 -10.24 39.91 24.31
C VAL A 606 -10.93 39.12 25.41
N ASP A 607 -10.90 39.63 26.65
CA ASP A 607 -11.69 39.05 27.74
C ASP A 607 -13.18 39.32 27.49
N LYS A 608 -14.01 38.29 27.62
CA LYS A 608 -15.46 38.43 27.48
C LYS A 608 -15.95 39.34 28.61
N PRO A 609 -16.68 40.43 28.31
CA PRO A 609 -17.10 41.38 29.34
C PRO A 609 -17.94 40.67 30.41
N LYS A 610 -17.57 40.85 31.68
CA LYS A 610 -18.35 40.33 32.83
C LYS A 610 -19.76 40.91 32.75
N GLN A 611 -20.75 40.09 32.41
CA GLN A 611 -22.15 40.48 32.47
C GLN A 611 -22.45 40.91 33.91
N GLN A 612 -22.73 42.20 34.12
CA GLN A 612 -23.33 42.64 35.37
C GLN A 612 -24.71 41.98 35.49
N PRO A 613 -25.07 41.39 36.64
CA PRO A 613 -26.38 40.80 36.82
C PRO A 613 -27.44 41.89 36.66
N GLN A 614 -28.31 41.73 35.67
CA GLN A 614 -29.50 42.56 35.52
C GLN A 614 -30.40 42.33 36.74
N GLN A 615 -30.65 43.40 37.48
CA GLN A 615 -31.56 43.45 38.63
C GLN A 615 -33.02 43.42 38.19
#